data_AF-A0A1I2I1D9-F1
#
_entry.id   AF-A0A1I2I1D9-F1
#
_cell.length_a   1.000
_cell.length_b   1.000
_cell.length_c   1.000
_cell.angle_alpha   90.00
_cell.angle_beta   90.00
_cell.angle_gamma   90.00
#
_symmetry.space_group_name_H-M   'P 1'
#
loop_
_entity.id
_entity.type
_entity.pdbx_description
1 polymer ?
#
loop_
_entity_poly.entity_id
_entity_poly.type
_entity_poly.pdbx_seq_one_letter_code
_entity_poly.pdbx_strand_id
1 'polypeptide(L)' 'MDTTKPLEPIPPLRKGQWNSYSPADIKRWGVQRFLDEVCEKEPIQIPDLGFTEEENQRMDQILKEEREATANGL' A
#
# COMPACT_ATOMS: atom_id res chain seq x y z
N MET A 1 -11.76 0.84 -17.47
CA MET A 1 -10.58 1.36 -18.18
C MET A 1 -9.51 1.62 -17.14
N ASP A 2 -8.69 0.61 -16.87
CA ASP A 2 -7.62 0.68 -15.89
C ASP A 2 -6.49 1.56 -16.44
N THR A 3 -6.37 2.77 -15.92
CA THR A 3 -5.26 3.66 -16.21
C THR A 3 -4.05 3.24 -15.37
N THR A 4 -3.41 2.14 -15.72
CA THR A 4 -2.09 1.80 -15.19
C THR A 4 -1.11 2.82 -15.78
N LYS A 5 -0.82 3.89 -15.04
CA LYS A 5 0.23 4.85 -15.42
C LYS A 5 1.54 4.07 -15.60
N PRO A 6 2.26 4.26 -16.72
CA PRO A 6 3.54 3.61 -16.91
C PRO A 6 4.48 4.05 -15.79
N LEU A 7 5.08 3.06 -15.14
CA LEU A 7 6.00 3.27 -14.04
C LEU A 7 7.23 4.00 -14.56
N GLU A 8 7.59 5.13 -13.92
CA GLU A 8 8.82 5.84 -14.27
C GLU A 8 10.02 4.93 -14.01
N PRO A 9 10.91 4.73 -15.00
CA PRO A 9 12.05 3.84 -14.86
C PRO A 9 13.03 4.39 -13.81
N ILE A 10 13.52 3.51 -12.95
CA ILE A 10 14.55 3.85 -11.96
C ILE A 10 15.84 4.21 -12.73
N PRO A 11 16.39 5.42 -12.56
CA PRO A 11 17.59 5.83 -13.25
C PRO A 11 18.78 4.94 -12.84
N PRO A 12 19.61 4.49 -13.80
CA PRO A 12 20.76 3.64 -13.50
C PRO A 12 21.80 4.40 -12.67
N LEU A 13 22.45 3.68 -11.74
CA LEU A 13 23.58 4.21 -10.99
C LEU A 13 24.75 4.47 -11.95
N ARG A 14 25.25 5.70 -11.96
CA ARG A 14 26.45 6.07 -12.71
C ARG A 14 27.68 5.57 -11.97
N LYS A 15 28.42 4.63 -12.56
CA LYS A 15 29.69 4.13 -12.02
C LYS A 15 30.74 5.24 -12.01
N GLY A 16 31.45 5.40 -10.89
CA GLY A 16 32.52 6.40 -10.74
C GLY A 16 32.05 7.84 -10.54
N GLN A 17 30.73 8.07 -10.36
CA GLN A 17 30.16 9.39 -10.06
C GLN A 17 29.29 9.32 -8.80
N TRP A 18 29.14 10.45 -8.12
CA TRP A 18 28.16 10.59 -7.04
C TRP A 18 26.75 10.59 -7.64
N ASN A 19 25.90 9.70 -7.15
CA ASN A 19 24.49 9.65 -7.51
C ASN A 19 23.70 10.35 -6.40
N SER A 20 22.83 11.29 -6.77
CA SER A 20 21.95 12.00 -5.84
C SER A 20 20.50 11.74 -6.23
N TYR A 21 19.73 11.21 -5.29
CA TYR A 21 18.31 10.93 -5.45
C TYR A 21 17.56 11.55 -4.28
N SER A 22 16.32 12.00 -4.51
CA SER A 22 15.50 12.47 -3.41
C SER A 22 15.13 11.29 -2.50
N PRO A 23 15.03 11.49 -1.18
CA PRO A 23 14.54 10.44 -0.28
C PRO A 23 13.15 9.93 -0.65
N ALA A 24 12.29 10.79 -1.22
CA ALA A 24 10.96 10.40 -1.69
C ALA A 24 11.04 9.42 -2.87
N ASP A 25 11.95 9.66 -3.81
CA ASP A 25 12.16 8.79 -4.96
C ASP A 25 12.71 7.42 -4.55
N ILE A 26 13.70 7.39 -3.65
CA ILE A 26 14.26 6.13 -3.12
C ILE A 26 13.16 5.30 -2.46
N LYS A 27 12.31 5.92 -1.64
CA LYS A 27 11.18 5.24 -1.00
C LYS A 27 10.19 4.71 -2.02
N ARG A 28 9.80 5.54 -3.00
CA ARG A 28 8.86 5.15 -4.06
C ARG A 28 9.39 3.94 -4.84
N TRP A 29 10.62 4.01 -5.34
CA TRP A 29 11.24 2.94 -6.12
C TRP A 29 11.46 1.66 -5.31
N GLY A 30 11.90 1.79 -4.05
CA GLY A 30 12.12 0.66 -3.17
C GLY A 30 10.83 -0.07 -2.80
N VAL A 31 9.80 0.69 -2.38
CA VAL A 31 8.48 0.14 -2.07
C VAL A 31 7.86 -0.50 -3.31
N GLN A 32 7.92 0.18 -4.45
CA GLN A 32 7.32 -0.35 -5.67
C GLN A 32 8.02 -1.62 -6.15
N ARG A 33 9.35 -1.67 -6.18
CA ARG A 33 10.08 -2.91 -6.51
C ARG A 33 9.77 -4.04 -5.55
N PHE A 34 9.67 -3.74 -4.27
CA PHE A 34 9.32 -4.72 -3.26
C PHE A 34 7.93 -5.29 -3.54
N LEU A 35 6.91 -4.44 -3.71
CA LEU A 35 5.56 -4.88 -4.07
C LEU A 35 5.53 -5.61 -5.42
N ASP A 36 6.34 -5.19 -6.39
CA ASP A 36 6.46 -5.86 -7.67
C ASP A 36 7.06 -7.28 -7.53
N GLU A 37 7.90 -7.54 -6.53
CA GLU A 37 8.47 -8.86 -6.29
C GLU A 37 7.56 -9.73 -5.43
N VAL A 38 6.95 -9.16 -4.38
CA VAL A 38 6.30 -9.94 -3.31
C VAL A 38 4.78 -10.00 -3.42
N CYS A 39 4.13 -9.04 -4.08
CA CYS A 39 2.68 -9.07 -4.20
C CYS A 39 2.25 -10.05 -5.29
N GLU A 40 1.24 -10.85 -4.95
CA GLU A 40 0.54 -11.69 -5.91
C GLU A 40 0.04 -10.85 -7.09
N LYS A 41 0.29 -11.35 -8.30
CA LYS A 41 -0.01 -10.66 -9.56
C LYS A 41 -1.43 -10.88 -10.03
N GLU A 42 -2.06 -11.92 -9.52
CA GLU A 42 -3.44 -12.24 -9.79
C GLU A 42 -4.31 -11.77 -8.63
N PRO A 43 -5.57 -11.34 -8.91
CA PRO A 43 -6.51 -11.03 -7.85
C PRO A 43 -6.71 -12.24 -6.94
N ILE A 44 -6.57 -12.02 -5.63
CA ILE A 44 -6.89 -13.03 -4.63
C ILE A 44 -8.40 -13.24 -4.66
N GLN A 45 -8.83 -14.46 -4.97
CA GLN A 45 -10.24 -14.83 -4.87
C GLN A 45 -10.60 -15.00 -3.40
N ILE A 46 -11.24 -13.98 -2.83
CA ILE A 46 -11.83 -14.07 -1.50
C ILE A 46 -13.22 -14.70 -1.70
N PRO A 47 -13.52 -15.86 -1.06
CA PRO A 47 -14.86 -16.43 -1.13
C PRO A 47 -15.87 -15.45 -0.53
N ASP A 48 -17.15 -15.60 -0.87
CA ASP A 48 -18.20 -14.86 -0.16
C ASP A 48 -18.14 -15.24 1.33
N LEU A 49 -17.71 -14.28 2.15
CA LEU A 49 -17.54 -14.46 3.59
C LEU A 49 -18.88 -14.30 4.33
N GLY A 50 -19.95 -13.96 3.62
CA GLY A 50 -21.30 -13.84 4.17
C GLY A 50 -21.51 -12.61 5.04
N PHE A 51 -20.58 -11.65 5.04
CA PHE A 51 -20.73 -10.41 5.80
C PHE A 51 -21.84 -9.56 5.21
N THR A 52 -22.84 -9.26 6.03
CA THR A 52 -23.90 -8.33 5.62
C THR A 52 -23.42 -6.88 5.72
N GLU A 53 -24.13 -5.97 5.05
CA GLU A 53 -23.88 -4.53 5.13
C GLU A 53 -23.92 -4.05 6.60
N GLU A 54 -24.84 -4.59 7.40
CA GLU A 54 -24.99 -4.26 8.82
C GLU A 54 -23.80 -4.73 9.66
N GLU A 55 -23.24 -5.91 9.36
CA GLU A 55 -22.06 -6.42 10.06
C GLU A 55 -20.81 -5.60 9.76
N ASN A 56 -20.64 -5.17 8.50
CA ASN A 56 -19.55 -4.29 8.10
C ASN A 56 -19.65 -2.92 8.79
N GLN A 57 -20.84 -2.31 8.79
CA GLN A 57 -21.07 -1.03 9.48
C GLN A 57 -20.78 -1.14 10.98
N ARG A 58 -21.14 -2.27 11.60
CA ARG A 58 -20.84 -2.53 13.01
C ARG A 58 -19.34 -2.63 13.26
N MET A 59 -18.60 -3.30 12.37
CA MET A 59 -17.15 -3.42 12.48
C MET A 59 -16.46 -2.06 12.34
N ASP A 60 -16.89 -1.24 11.37
CA ASP A 60 -16.37 0.12 11.18
C ASP A 60 -16.58 1.00 12.42
N GLN A 61 -17.74 0.85 13.07
CA GLN A 61 -18.04 1.57 14.29
C GLN A 61 -17.13 1.13 15.45
N ILE A 62 -16.91 -0.17 15.63
CA ILE A 62 -15.97 -0.69 16.65
C ILE A 62 -14.55 -0.17 16.39
N LEU A 63 -14.07 -0.20 15.14
CA LEU A 63 -12.75 0.30 14.79
C LEU A 63 -12.60 1.80 15.04
N LYS A 64 -13.67 2.59 14.83
CA LYS A 64 -13.69 4.01 15.13
C LYS A 64 -13.62 4.26 16.64
N GLU A 65 -14.42 3.55 17.43
CA GLU A 65 -14.44 3.65 18.88
C GLU A 65 -13.08 3.23 19.50
N GLU A 66 -12.46 2.15 19.02
CA GLU A 66 -11.11 1.72 19.43
C GLU A 66 -10.04 2.76 19.10
N ARG A 67 -10.10 3.39 17.92
CA ARG A 67 -9.17 4.49 17.56
C ARG A 67 -9.35 5.69 18.47
N GLU A 68 -10.59 6.04 18.80
CA GLU A 68 -10.89 7.15 19.70
C GLU A 68 -10.44 6.84 21.14
N ALA A 69 -10.67 5.61 21.62
CA ALA A 69 -10.22 5.16 22.94
C ALA A 69 -8.68 5.15 23.05
N THR A 70 -7.99 4.64 22.02
CA THR A 70 -6.52 4.62 21.94
C THR A 70 -5.95 6.04 21.87
N ALA A 71 -6.58 6.94 21.10
CA ALA A 71 -6.18 8.34 21.02
C ALA A 71 -6.39 9.10 22.34
N ASN A 72 -7.36 8.66 23.16
CA ASN A 72 -7.66 9.21 24.47
C ASN A 72 -6.83 8.57 25.62
N GLY A 73 -5.90 7.66 25.29
CA GLY A 73 -4.86 7.19 26.22
C GLY A 73 -5.33 6.25 27.33
N LEU A 74 -6.24 5.32 27.02
CA LEU A 74 -6.49 4.13 27.84
C LEU A 74 -5.49 3.01 27.53
#